data_AF-A0A951REF4-F1
#
_entry.id   AF-A0A951REF4-F1
#
_cell.length_a   1.000
_cell.length_b   1.000
_cell.length_c   1.000
_cell.angle_alpha   90.00
_cell.angle_beta   90.00
_cell.angle_gamma   90.00
#
_symmetry.space_group_name_H-M   'P 1'
#
loop_
_entity.id
_entity.type
_entity.pdbx_description
1 polymer ?
#
loop_
_entity_poly.entity_id
_entity_poly.type
_entity_poly.pdbx_seq_one_letter_code
_entity_poly.pdbx_strand_id
1 'polypeptide(L)'
;MKTDILKKAFKEKSLIGIRTNMLEWGESIVGFVVNINESYFTINEIDENGFFIGNTEIAIEEVINIEVEDRYQKRLKFIHDNKSTLDINKRKTIWKEGEAIIPHFKALIEDKKIVTLFFNEDDYVYGFIVKNDSSYVMIKNIGSEGDEDGISYYPIDRLIGLRYDGLVEQKIKLLYENSKKFY
;
A
#
# COMPACT_ATOMS: atom_id res chain seq x y z
N MET A 1 -3.79 30.43 -7.11
CA MET A 1 -4.32 29.27 -6.37
C MET A 1 -3.54 27.99 -6.64
N LYS A 2 -3.57 27.39 -7.85
CA LYS A 2 -2.80 26.16 -8.17
C LYS A 2 -1.28 26.34 -7.95
N THR A 3 -0.72 27.41 -8.50
CA THR A 3 0.70 27.75 -8.34
C THR A 3 1.11 27.94 -6.88
N ASP A 4 0.23 28.50 -6.04
CA ASP A 4 0.53 28.72 -4.61
C ASP A 4 0.58 27.39 -3.85
N ILE A 5 -0.33 26.47 -4.17
CA ILE A 5 -0.35 25.10 -3.61
C ILE A 5 0.92 24.36 -4.00
N LEU A 6 1.31 24.41 -5.28
CA LEU A 6 2.53 23.76 -5.77
C LEU A 6 3.80 24.36 -5.15
N LYS A 7 3.89 25.70 -5.04
CA LYS A 7 5.00 26.39 -4.37
C LYS A 7 5.08 26.01 -2.89
N LYS A 8 3.94 25.89 -2.21
CA LYS A 8 3.87 25.43 -0.82
C LYS A 8 4.38 23.98 -0.71
N ALA A 9 3.85 23.07 -1.53
CA ALA A 9 4.25 21.66 -1.56
C ALA A 9 5.76 21.49 -1.85
N PHE A 10 6.31 22.27 -2.79
CA PHE A 10 7.75 22.32 -3.07
C PHE A 10 8.57 22.72 -1.84
N LYS A 11 8.17 23.81 -1.15
CA LYS A 11 8.87 24.31 0.03
C LYS A 11 8.80 23.33 1.21
N GLU A 12 7.64 22.71 1.42
CA GLU A 12 7.37 21.83 2.54
C GLU A 12 7.78 20.37 2.29
N LYS A 13 8.14 20.02 1.05
CA LYS A 13 8.37 18.65 0.60
C LYS A 13 7.18 17.74 0.89
N SER A 14 5.99 18.29 0.65
CA SER A 14 4.73 17.57 0.82
C SER A 14 4.51 16.63 -0.37
N LEU A 15 3.99 15.44 -0.10
CA LEU A 15 3.57 14.52 -1.15
C LEU A 15 2.23 15.01 -1.70
N ILE A 16 2.12 15.10 -3.03
CA ILE A 16 0.92 15.55 -3.71
C ILE A 16 0.47 14.53 -4.76
N GLY A 17 -0.84 14.48 -5.01
CA GLY A 17 -1.43 13.82 -6.17
C GLY A 17 -1.82 14.87 -7.21
N ILE A 18 -1.50 14.62 -8.49
CA ILE A 18 -1.81 15.50 -9.62
C ILE A 18 -2.66 14.73 -10.63
N ARG A 19 -3.68 15.40 -11.16
CA ARG A 19 -4.41 14.93 -12.34
C ARG A 19 -4.30 15.93 -13.48
N THR A 20 -3.99 15.42 -14.68
CA THR A 20 -3.87 16.19 -15.92
C THR A 20 -4.87 15.76 -17.00
N ASN A 21 -5.50 14.59 -16.85
CA ASN A 21 -6.55 14.10 -17.75
C ASN A 21 -7.92 13.99 -17.04
N MET A 22 -8.99 14.48 -17.68
CA MET A 22 -10.37 14.37 -17.17
C MET A 22 -11.03 13.02 -17.49
N LEU A 23 -10.50 12.28 -18.48
CA LEU A 23 -11.10 11.04 -18.98
C LEU A 23 -10.63 9.81 -18.20
N GLU A 24 -9.42 9.85 -17.63
CA GLU A 24 -8.80 8.73 -16.92
C GLU A 24 -8.72 9.04 -15.43
N TRP A 25 -9.84 8.80 -14.73
CA TRP A 25 -9.97 9.07 -13.29
C TRP A 25 -9.01 8.25 -12.41
N GLY A 26 -8.42 7.18 -12.95
CA GLY A 26 -7.49 6.29 -12.24
C GLY A 26 -6.03 6.70 -12.31
N GLU A 27 -5.63 7.60 -13.21
CA GLU A 27 -4.23 7.99 -13.41
C GLU A 27 -3.92 9.30 -12.66
N SER A 28 -3.73 9.19 -11.34
CA SER A 28 -3.13 10.27 -10.55
C SER A 28 -1.61 10.10 -10.53
N ILE A 29 -0.87 11.14 -10.90
CA ILE A 29 0.59 11.21 -10.72
C ILE A 29 0.85 11.59 -9.26
N VAL A 30 1.57 10.75 -8.52
CA VAL A 30 1.81 10.98 -7.08
C VAL A 30 3.29 11.13 -6.82
N GLY A 31 3.68 12.20 -6.13
CA GLY A 31 5.10 12.48 -5.92
C GLY A 31 5.40 13.79 -5.21
N PHE A 32 6.67 14.17 -5.25
CA PHE A 32 7.17 15.40 -4.64
C PHE A 32 7.53 16.42 -5.70
N VAL A 33 7.06 17.65 -5.57
CA VAL A 33 7.53 18.74 -6.44
C VAL A 33 9.01 18.99 -6.14
N VAL A 34 9.85 18.95 -7.17
CA VAL A 34 11.30 19.17 -7.06
C VAL A 34 11.79 20.41 -7.81
N ASN A 35 10.98 20.95 -8.71
CA ASN A 35 11.24 22.19 -9.41
C ASN A 35 9.92 22.86 -9.78
N ILE A 36 9.89 24.20 -9.79
CA ILE A 36 8.72 24.97 -10.22
C ILE A 36 9.13 26.34 -10.76
N ASN A 37 8.57 26.72 -11.90
CA ASN A 37 8.66 28.06 -12.47
C ASN A 37 7.26 28.62 -12.74
N GLU A 38 7.14 29.62 -13.61
CA GLU A 38 5.87 30.29 -13.91
C GLU A 38 4.92 29.46 -14.78
N SER A 39 5.45 28.54 -15.58
CA SER A 39 4.69 27.76 -16.57
C SER A 39 4.65 26.26 -16.28
N TYR A 40 5.71 25.71 -15.67
CA TYR A 40 5.91 24.28 -15.47
C TYR A 40 6.35 23.96 -14.04
N PHE A 41 6.16 22.70 -13.66
CA PHE A 41 6.78 22.12 -12.48
C PHE A 41 7.23 20.68 -12.78
N THR A 42 8.20 20.19 -12.01
CA THR A 42 8.67 18.81 -12.08
C THR A 42 8.29 18.07 -10.82
N ILE A 43 7.71 16.88 -10.97
CA ILE A 43 7.38 15.98 -9.88
C ILE A 43 8.28 14.74 -9.94
N ASN A 44 8.89 14.37 -8.80
CA ASN A 44 9.52 13.06 -8.63
C ASN A 44 8.44 12.08 -8.20
N GLU A 45 8.05 11.21 -9.12
CA GLU A 45 6.98 10.22 -8.94
C GLU A 45 7.42 9.09 -8.01
N ILE A 46 6.47 8.59 -7.22
CA ILE A 46 6.65 7.40 -6.40
C ILE A 46 5.55 6.37 -6.67
N ASP A 47 5.91 5.08 -6.59
CA ASP A 47 4.95 3.97 -6.66
C ASP A 47 4.16 3.81 -5.35
N GLU A 48 3.22 2.87 -5.31
CA GLU A 48 2.43 2.54 -4.11
C GLU A 48 3.24 1.93 -2.96
N ASN A 49 4.52 1.65 -3.18
CA ASN A 49 5.47 1.15 -2.20
C ASN A 49 6.45 2.26 -1.75
N GLY A 50 6.25 3.49 -2.23
CA GLY A 50 7.02 4.67 -1.88
C GLY A 50 8.39 4.76 -2.56
N PHE A 51 8.69 3.93 -3.55
CA PHE A 51 9.93 4.00 -4.33
C PHE A 51 9.80 4.98 -5.48
N PHE A 52 10.87 5.71 -5.78
CA PHE A 52 10.90 6.62 -6.93
C PHE A 52 10.85 5.82 -8.24
N ILE A 53 9.96 6.23 -9.14
CA ILE A 53 9.78 5.56 -10.46
C ILE A 53 10.18 6.45 -11.64
N GLY A 54 10.24 7.76 -11.46
CA GLY A 54 10.58 8.67 -12.53
C GLY A 54 10.34 10.13 -12.16
N ASN A 55 10.55 11.00 -13.14
CA ASN A 55 10.24 12.41 -13.03
C ASN A 55 9.33 12.81 -14.19
N THR A 56 8.28 13.57 -13.91
CA THR A 56 7.41 14.17 -14.93
C THR A 56 7.55 15.69 -14.87
N GLU A 57 7.68 16.33 -16.03
CA GLU A 57 7.46 17.77 -16.17
C GLU A 57 6.01 18.01 -16.62
N ILE A 58 5.31 18.91 -15.93
CA ILE A 58 3.88 19.14 -16.14
C ILE A 58 3.64 20.65 -16.28
N ALA A 59 2.88 21.05 -17.30
CA ALA A 59 2.44 22.42 -17.45
C ALA A 59 1.39 22.76 -16.38
N ILE A 60 1.54 23.90 -15.70
CA ILE A 60 0.64 24.31 -14.61
C ILE A 60 -0.81 24.46 -15.10
N GLU A 61 -0.98 24.85 -16.36
CA GLU A 61 -2.29 25.01 -17.00
C GLU A 61 -3.02 23.67 -17.24
N GLU A 62 -2.29 22.57 -17.42
CA GLU A 62 -2.83 21.23 -17.64
C GLU A 62 -3.32 20.56 -16.34
N VAL A 63 -2.92 21.08 -15.18
CA VAL A 63 -3.33 20.53 -13.88
C VAL A 63 -4.83 20.76 -13.67
N ILE A 64 -5.61 19.69 -13.62
CA ILE A 64 -7.05 19.75 -13.33
C ILE A 64 -7.29 19.77 -11.82
N ASN A 65 -6.61 18.89 -11.10
CA ASN A 65 -6.76 18.73 -9.65
C ASN A 65 -5.41 18.53 -8.96
N ILE A 66 -5.34 18.99 -7.71
CA ILE A 66 -4.20 18.79 -6.81
C ILE A 66 -4.74 18.24 -5.49
N GLU A 67 -4.33 17.03 -5.15
CA GLU A 67 -4.62 16.36 -3.89
C GLU A 67 -3.43 16.58 -2.94
N VAL A 68 -3.69 17.10 -1.74
CA VAL A 68 -2.65 17.46 -0.77
C VAL A 68 -3.10 17.04 0.62
N GLU A 69 -2.20 16.42 1.37
CA GLU A 69 -2.39 16.09 2.80
C GLU A 69 -3.65 15.27 3.12
N ASP A 70 -4.21 14.57 2.13
CA ASP A 70 -5.27 13.61 2.40
C ASP A 70 -4.71 12.37 3.12
N ARG A 71 -5.61 11.46 3.49
CA ARG A 71 -5.25 10.22 4.18
C ARG A 71 -4.27 9.37 3.36
N TYR A 72 -4.49 9.29 2.05
CA TYR A 72 -3.66 8.53 1.13
C TYR A 72 -2.25 9.14 1.02
N GLN A 73 -2.10 10.46 0.77
CA GLN A 73 -0.78 11.08 0.68
C GLN A 73 -0.02 11.03 2.01
N LYS A 74 -0.71 11.16 3.16
CA LYS A 74 -0.06 11.01 4.48
C LYS A 74 0.50 9.60 4.68
N ARG A 75 -0.27 8.57 4.32
CA ARG A 75 0.15 7.17 4.42
C ARG A 75 1.27 6.83 3.45
N LEU A 76 1.13 7.23 2.19
CA LEU A 76 2.15 6.96 1.18
C LEU A 76 3.44 7.71 1.46
N LYS A 77 3.37 8.95 1.96
CA LYS A 77 4.54 9.66 2.46
C LYS A 77 5.20 8.92 3.62
N PHE A 78 4.42 8.42 4.56
CA PHE A 78 4.96 7.64 5.68
C PHE A 78 5.67 6.36 5.20
N ILE A 79 5.11 5.67 4.20
CA ILE A 79 5.76 4.53 3.55
C ILE A 79 7.07 4.96 2.89
N HIS A 80 7.05 6.02 2.10
CA HIS A 80 8.23 6.58 1.43
C HIS A 80 9.35 6.92 2.43
N ASP A 81 9.01 7.55 3.55
CA ASP A 81 9.96 7.97 4.58
C ASP A 81 10.57 6.76 5.32
N ASN A 82 9.88 5.61 5.32
CA ASN A 82 10.29 4.38 6.00
C ASN A 82 10.65 3.23 5.03
N LYS A 83 10.77 3.50 3.73
CA LYS A 83 10.99 2.47 2.69
C LYS A 83 12.25 1.63 2.88
N SER A 84 13.26 2.14 3.60
CA SER A 84 14.48 1.40 3.96
C SER A 84 14.22 0.22 4.90
N THR A 85 13.08 0.21 5.59
CA THR A 85 12.65 -0.92 6.42
C THR A 85 12.00 -2.05 5.60
N LEU A 86 11.63 -1.76 4.35
CA LEU A 86 10.99 -2.70 3.44
C LEU A 86 12.06 -3.47 2.65
N ASP A 87 11.92 -4.79 2.57
CA ASP A 87 12.88 -5.65 1.87
C ASP A 87 12.17 -6.73 1.08
N ILE A 88 12.14 -6.58 -0.25
CA ILE A 88 11.50 -7.54 -1.17
C ILE A 88 12.12 -8.93 -1.08
N ASN A 89 13.40 -9.05 -0.69
CA ASN A 89 14.10 -10.34 -0.63
C ASN A 89 13.63 -11.21 0.54
N LYS A 90 12.87 -10.66 1.48
CA LYS A 90 12.24 -11.42 2.58
C LYS A 90 10.97 -12.14 2.14
N ARG A 91 10.46 -11.87 0.93
CA ARG A 91 9.21 -12.45 0.42
C ARG A 91 9.26 -13.96 0.48
N LYS A 92 8.23 -14.55 1.10
CA LYS A 92 7.97 -15.98 1.09
C LYS A 92 6.60 -16.24 0.49
N THR A 93 6.53 -17.17 -0.46
CA THR A 93 5.29 -17.58 -1.13
C THR A 93 5.22 -19.09 -1.09
N ILE A 94 4.07 -19.62 -0.69
CA ILE A 94 3.82 -21.06 -0.56
C ILE A 94 2.56 -21.37 -1.36
N TRP A 95 2.72 -22.17 -2.42
CA TRP A 95 1.62 -22.66 -3.24
C TRP A 95 1.29 -24.09 -2.81
N LYS A 96 0.24 -24.21 -1.99
CA LYS A 96 -0.27 -25.48 -1.46
C LYS A 96 -1.77 -25.33 -1.24
N GLU A 97 -2.49 -26.37 -1.62
CA GLU A 97 -3.94 -26.39 -1.53
C GLU A 97 -4.42 -27.03 -0.24
N GLY A 98 -5.57 -26.54 0.26
CA GLY A 98 -6.28 -27.20 1.34
C GLY A 98 -5.45 -27.40 2.61
N GLU A 99 -5.62 -28.55 3.25
CA GLU A 99 -4.97 -28.88 4.52
C GLU A 99 -3.43 -28.85 4.45
N ALA A 100 -2.84 -29.00 3.26
CA ALA A 100 -1.39 -28.99 3.08
C ALA A 100 -0.75 -27.63 3.45
N ILE A 101 -1.55 -26.56 3.52
CA ILE A 101 -1.10 -25.23 3.92
C ILE A 101 -1.02 -25.05 5.44
N ILE A 102 -1.84 -25.80 6.20
CA ILE A 102 -2.00 -25.65 7.66
C ILE A 102 -0.67 -25.70 8.44
N PRO A 103 0.30 -26.59 8.13
CA PRO A 103 1.57 -26.65 8.86
C PRO A 103 2.35 -25.32 8.89
N HIS A 104 2.07 -24.41 7.96
CA HIS A 104 2.72 -23.10 7.89
C HIS A 104 2.08 -22.05 8.79
N PHE A 105 0.85 -22.24 9.27
CA PHE A 105 0.11 -21.22 10.02
C PHE A 105 0.67 -20.97 11.42
N LYS A 106 1.14 -22.01 12.13
CA LYS A 106 1.58 -21.88 13.52
C LYS A 106 2.64 -20.77 13.71
N ALA A 107 3.71 -20.80 12.90
CA ALA A 107 4.77 -19.79 12.97
C ALA A 107 4.25 -18.39 12.60
N LEU A 108 3.34 -18.29 11.62
CA LEU A 108 2.77 -17.01 11.18
C LEU A 108 1.88 -16.37 12.26
N ILE A 109 1.15 -17.19 13.03
CA ILE A 109 0.36 -16.77 14.18
C ILE A 109 1.28 -16.28 15.30
N GLU A 110 2.29 -17.08 15.67
CA GLU A 110 3.24 -16.75 16.75
C GLU A 110 4.01 -15.45 16.46
N ASP A 111 4.50 -15.29 15.22
CA ASP A 111 5.27 -14.12 14.79
C ASP A 111 4.39 -12.89 14.47
N LYS A 112 3.06 -13.02 14.57
CA LYS A 112 2.07 -11.99 14.19
C LYS A 112 2.42 -11.40 12.81
N LYS A 113 2.49 -12.28 11.82
CA LYS A 113 2.75 -11.90 10.42
C LYS A 113 1.45 -11.51 9.74
N ILE A 114 1.51 -10.44 8.95
CA ILE A 114 0.47 -10.19 7.95
C ILE A 114 0.73 -11.13 6.79
N VAL A 115 -0.32 -11.83 6.38
CA VAL A 115 -0.30 -12.78 5.27
C VAL A 115 -1.28 -12.32 4.20
N THR A 116 -0.97 -12.65 2.95
CA THR A 116 -1.95 -12.74 1.87
C THR A 116 -2.34 -14.19 1.73
N LEU A 117 -3.63 -14.51 1.83
CA LEU A 117 -4.18 -15.83 1.49
C LEU A 117 -4.83 -15.77 0.12
N PHE A 118 -4.48 -16.71 -0.77
CA PHE A 118 -5.00 -16.78 -2.13
C PHE A 118 -6.07 -17.88 -2.22
N PHE A 119 -7.23 -17.53 -2.79
CA PHE A 119 -8.30 -18.46 -3.14
C PHE A 119 -8.33 -18.74 -4.65
N ASN A 120 -7.90 -17.78 -5.45
CA ASN A 120 -7.50 -17.91 -6.86
C ASN A 120 -6.52 -16.77 -7.22
N GLU A 121 -6.31 -16.49 -8.51
CA GLU A 121 -5.39 -15.43 -8.97
C GLU A 121 -5.85 -14.01 -8.59
N ASP A 122 -7.18 -13.77 -8.59
CA ASP A 122 -7.78 -12.45 -8.36
C ASP A 122 -8.51 -12.32 -7.02
N ASP A 123 -8.74 -13.44 -6.32
CA ASP A 123 -9.42 -13.51 -5.03
C ASP A 123 -8.41 -13.83 -3.92
N TYR A 124 -8.12 -12.82 -3.11
CA TYR A 124 -7.21 -12.93 -1.98
C TYR A 124 -7.62 -12.02 -0.82
N VAL A 125 -7.12 -12.32 0.37
CA VAL A 125 -7.33 -11.51 1.58
C VAL A 125 -6.03 -11.25 2.31
N TYR A 126 -5.92 -10.06 2.90
CA TYR A 126 -4.81 -9.67 3.77
C TYR A 126 -5.23 -9.73 5.24
N GLY A 127 -4.36 -10.23 6.10
CA GLY A 127 -4.62 -10.13 7.53
C GLY A 127 -3.69 -10.94 8.42
N PHE A 128 -4.03 -11.00 9.70
CA PHE A 128 -3.37 -11.89 10.65
C PHE A 128 -4.17 -13.18 10.75
N ILE A 129 -3.48 -14.31 10.66
CA ILE A 129 -4.08 -15.59 11.04
C ILE A 129 -4.29 -15.57 12.56
N VAL A 130 -5.52 -15.80 12.99
CA VAL A 130 -5.87 -15.81 14.43
C VAL A 130 -5.82 -17.24 14.96
N LYS A 131 -6.46 -18.17 14.23
CA LYS A 131 -6.50 -19.60 14.51
C LYS A 131 -7.01 -20.34 13.29
N ASN A 132 -6.84 -21.66 13.28
CA ASN A 132 -7.43 -22.54 12.29
C ASN A 132 -7.81 -23.88 12.94
N ASP A 133 -8.66 -24.63 12.25
CA ASP A 133 -8.82 -26.07 12.44
C ASP A 133 -8.57 -26.78 11.09
N SER A 134 -9.06 -28.01 10.93
CA SER A 134 -8.93 -28.77 9.67
C SER A 134 -9.81 -28.22 8.54
N SER A 135 -10.87 -27.48 8.87
CA SER A 135 -11.91 -27.06 7.92
C SER A 135 -11.86 -25.57 7.63
N TYR A 136 -11.51 -24.74 8.61
CA TYR A 136 -11.54 -23.29 8.48
C TYR A 136 -10.28 -22.60 9.01
N VAL A 137 -9.92 -21.48 8.38
CA VAL A 137 -8.99 -20.49 8.92
C VAL A 137 -9.74 -19.22 9.30
N MET A 138 -9.44 -18.68 10.49
CA MET A 138 -9.92 -17.39 10.95
C MET A 138 -8.86 -16.33 10.70
N ILE A 139 -9.26 -15.26 10.01
CA ILE A 139 -8.41 -14.11 9.67
C ILE A 139 -8.95 -12.86 10.32
N LYS A 140 -8.09 -12.12 11.02
CA LYS A 140 -8.33 -10.71 11.34
C LYS A 140 -7.92 -9.92 10.11
N ASN A 141 -8.89 -9.45 9.34
CA ASN A 141 -8.61 -8.79 8.06
C ASN A 141 -8.00 -7.42 8.31
N ILE A 142 -7.02 -7.06 7.48
CA ILE A 142 -6.38 -5.76 7.49
C ILE A 142 -6.46 -5.20 6.07
N GLY A 143 -7.03 -4.01 5.91
CA GLY A 143 -7.11 -3.34 4.61
C GLY A 143 -5.72 -2.99 4.07
N SER A 144 -5.64 -2.72 2.76
CA SER A 144 -4.38 -2.35 2.08
C SER A 144 -3.69 -1.11 2.65
N GLU A 145 -4.45 -0.25 3.34
CA GLU A 145 -3.95 0.93 4.03
C GLU A 145 -3.67 0.73 5.53
N GLY A 146 -3.65 -0.53 6.01
CA GLY A 146 -3.32 -0.88 7.39
C GLY A 146 -4.47 -0.76 8.40
N ASP A 147 -5.70 -0.56 7.94
CA ASP A 147 -6.89 -0.45 8.80
C ASP A 147 -7.44 -1.83 9.17
N GLU A 148 -8.02 -1.96 10.36
CA GLU A 148 -8.75 -3.18 10.73
C GLU A 148 -10.06 -3.30 9.95
N ASP A 149 -10.30 -4.46 9.33
CA ASP A 149 -11.49 -4.76 8.52
C ASP A 149 -12.22 -6.01 9.04
N GLY A 150 -12.39 -6.07 10.36
CA GLY A 150 -13.13 -7.14 11.03
C GLY A 150 -12.46 -8.51 11.01
N ILE A 151 -13.28 -9.55 11.14
CA ILE A 151 -12.85 -10.96 11.22
C ILE A 151 -13.65 -11.77 10.22
N SER A 152 -12.95 -12.59 9.43
CA SER A 152 -13.55 -13.51 8.46
C SER A 152 -13.12 -14.96 8.74
N TYR A 153 -13.94 -15.89 8.27
CA TYR A 153 -13.65 -17.32 8.26
C TYR A 153 -13.66 -17.81 6.83
N TYR A 154 -12.63 -18.56 6.44
CA TYR A 154 -12.51 -19.11 5.11
C TYR A 154 -12.33 -20.62 5.16
N PRO A 155 -13.05 -21.37 4.31
CA PRO A 155 -12.79 -22.81 4.13
C PRO A 155 -11.34 -23.05 3.70
N ILE A 156 -10.66 -23.98 4.37
CA ILE A 156 -9.27 -24.35 4.08
C ILE A 156 -9.16 -24.92 2.66
N ASP A 157 -10.12 -25.74 2.24
CA ASP A 157 -10.18 -26.39 0.93
C ASP A 157 -10.22 -25.41 -0.26
N ARG A 158 -10.58 -24.15 -0.03
CA ARG A 158 -10.54 -23.07 -1.03
C ARG A 158 -9.19 -22.39 -1.17
N LEU A 159 -8.26 -22.60 -0.24
CA LEU A 159 -6.95 -21.97 -0.30
C LEU A 159 -6.08 -22.66 -1.35
N ILE A 160 -5.42 -21.86 -2.19
CA ILE A 160 -4.43 -22.34 -3.16
C ILE A 160 -3.00 -21.92 -2.80
N GLY A 161 -2.85 -20.99 -1.85
CA GLY A 161 -1.54 -20.58 -1.37
C GLY A 161 -1.57 -19.43 -0.37
N LEU A 162 -0.38 -19.06 0.09
CA LEU A 162 -0.17 -17.89 0.93
C LEU A 162 1.12 -17.17 0.57
N ARG A 163 1.18 -15.88 0.89
CA ARG A 163 2.40 -15.05 0.83
C ARG A 163 2.55 -14.25 2.11
N TYR A 164 3.79 -14.04 2.54
CA TYR A 164 4.11 -13.17 3.66
C TYR A 164 5.50 -12.57 3.48
N ASP A 165 5.77 -11.50 4.24
CA ASP A 165 7.00 -10.73 4.16
C ASP A 165 7.31 -10.21 2.73
N GLY A 166 6.32 -10.09 1.84
CA GLY A 166 6.45 -9.31 0.62
C GLY A 166 6.26 -7.81 0.90
N LEU A 167 6.53 -6.96 -0.10
CA LEU A 167 6.40 -5.50 0.07
C LEU A 167 4.99 -5.10 0.50
N VAL A 168 3.96 -5.74 -0.06
CA VAL A 168 2.56 -5.50 0.31
C VAL A 168 2.32 -5.82 1.78
N GLU A 169 2.69 -7.01 2.26
CA GLU A 169 2.45 -7.40 3.65
C GLU A 169 3.29 -6.56 4.64
N GLN A 170 4.52 -6.21 4.27
CA GLN A 170 5.39 -5.34 5.06
C GLN A 170 4.83 -3.92 5.15
N LYS A 171 4.32 -3.37 4.05
CA LYS A 171 3.67 -2.04 3.98
C LYS A 171 2.42 -1.98 4.84
N ILE A 172 1.54 -2.97 4.70
CA ILE A 172 0.31 -3.07 5.50
C ILE A 172 0.68 -3.14 6.99
N LYS A 173 1.69 -3.94 7.34
CA LYS A 173 2.15 -4.07 8.75
C LYS A 173 2.69 -2.75 9.29
N LEU A 174 3.53 -2.07 8.50
CA LEU A 174 4.06 -0.75 8.84
C LEU A 174 2.94 0.26 9.13
N LEU A 175 1.92 0.32 8.26
CA LEU A 175 0.77 1.22 8.45
C LEU A 175 -0.07 0.82 9.66
N TYR A 176 -0.38 -0.46 9.82
CA TYR A 176 -1.18 -0.98 10.93
C TYR A 176 -0.56 -0.65 12.30
N GLU A 177 0.73 -0.93 12.46
CA GLU A 177 1.48 -0.65 13.70
C GLU A 177 1.59 0.85 14.02
N ASN A 178 1.38 1.70 13.02
CA ASN A 178 1.47 3.16 13.11
C ASN A 178 0.12 3.86 12.88
N SER A 179 -1.00 3.13 12.92
CA SER A 179 -2.33 3.63 12.57
C SER A 179 -2.72 4.92 13.30
N LYS A 180 -2.33 5.06 14.58
CA LYS A 180 -2.57 6.26 15.41
C LYS A 180 -1.96 7.56 14.87
N LYS A 181 -1.07 7.51 13.87
CA LYS A 181 -0.50 8.71 13.23
C LYS A 181 -1.41 9.32 12.17
N PHE A 182 -2.45 8.60 11.75
CA PHE A 182 -3.29 8.97 10.61
C PHE A 182 -4.74 9.31 10.99
N TYR A 183 -5.06 9.27 12.29
CA TYR A 183 -6.34 9.66 12.89
C TYR A 183 -6.09 10.67 14.00
#